data_AF-A0A958PHK9-F1
#
_entry.id   AF-A0A958PHK9-F1
#
_cell.length_a   1.000
_cell.length_b   1.000
_cell.length_c   1.000
_cell.angle_alpha   90.00
_cell.angle_beta   90.00
_cell.angle_gamma   90.00
#
_symmetry.space_group_name_H-M   'P 1'
#
loop_
_entity.id
_entity.type
_entity.pdbx_description
1 polymer ?
#
loop_
_entity_poly.entity_id
_entity_poly.type
_entity_poly.pdbx_seq_one_letter_code
_entity_poly.pdbx_strand_id
1 'polypeptide(L)'
;MRFCNLPHSLLLYLFSTKNVPPECLRYLTTSSLDGVYGVSATTYVLFFLLTVALEAPIYWYFLRDRITPASRWVAALFCINLCTHPLAILGFPQFFALAGYTKLTALVATEVFAPVVEGLVLWKLLNIPPRVAFVASVAANLFSWEMGGLIAGLL
;
A
#
# COMPACT_ATOMS: atom_id res chain seq x y z
N MET A 1 -16.33 6.74 -9.55
CA MET A 1 -14.89 6.37 -9.68
C MET A 1 -14.17 6.19 -8.34
N ARG A 2 -14.50 6.95 -7.27
CA ARG A 2 -13.75 7.02 -5.99
C ARG A 2 -13.58 5.69 -5.20
N PHE A 3 -14.15 4.57 -5.64
CA PHE A 3 -14.09 3.28 -4.93
C PHE A 3 -13.61 2.10 -5.79
N CYS A 4 -13.23 2.33 -7.05
CA CYS A 4 -12.87 1.23 -7.96
C CYS A 4 -11.54 0.56 -7.62
N ASN A 5 -10.69 1.22 -6.84
CA ASN A 5 -9.35 0.80 -6.46
C ASN A 5 -9.21 0.52 -4.96
N LEU A 6 -10.32 0.40 -4.21
CA LEU A 6 -10.25 -0.04 -2.83
C LEU A 6 -10.02 -1.55 -2.74
N PRO A 7 -9.33 -2.05 -1.70
CA PRO A 7 -9.02 -3.47 -1.59
C PRO A 7 -10.28 -4.34 -1.63
N HIS A 8 -11.33 -3.98 -0.89
CA HIS A 8 -12.57 -4.75 -0.88
C HIS A 8 -13.24 -4.81 -2.27
N SER A 9 -13.25 -3.68 -2.99
CA SER A 9 -13.78 -3.60 -4.35
C SER A 9 -13.02 -4.50 -5.30
N LEU A 10 -11.68 -4.46 -5.25
CA LEU A 10 -10.84 -5.28 -6.12
C LEU A 10 -10.99 -6.77 -5.85
N LEU A 11 -11.09 -7.17 -4.57
CA LEU A 11 -11.40 -8.55 -4.20
C LEU A 11 -12.75 -8.98 -4.77
N LEU A 12 -13.79 -8.17 -4.61
CA LEU A 12 -15.11 -8.46 -5.19
C LEU A 12 -15.05 -8.60 -6.72
N TYR A 13 -14.28 -7.76 -7.39
CA TYR A 13 -14.14 -7.83 -8.85
C TYR A 13 -13.37 -9.07 -9.33
N LEU A 14 -12.38 -9.53 -8.56
CA LEU A 14 -11.66 -10.77 -8.86
C LEU A 14 -12.56 -12.00 -8.72
N PHE A 15 -13.45 -12.03 -7.72
CA PHE A 15 -14.33 -13.18 -7.47
C PHE A 15 -15.67 -13.11 -8.21
N SER A 16 -16.05 -11.96 -8.76
CA SER A 16 -17.33 -11.76 -9.44
C SER A 16 -17.21 -10.79 -10.62
N THR A 17 -16.59 -11.24 -11.71
CA THR A 17 -16.41 -10.45 -12.94
C THR A 17 -17.73 -9.99 -13.57
N LYS A 18 -18.84 -10.67 -13.30
CA LYS A 18 -20.18 -10.33 -13.82
C LYS A 18 -20.79 -9.07 -13.19
N ASN A 19 -20.24 -8.59 -12.07
CA ASN A 19 -20.81 -7.48 -11.30
C ASN A 19 -19.87 -6.28 -11.19
N VAL A 20 -18.83 -6.19 -12.04
CA VAL A 20 -17.94 -5.01 -12.04
C VAL A 20 -18.67 -3.84 -12.70
N PRO A 21 -18.87 -2.70 -12.01
CA PRO A 21 -19.49 -1.53 -12.63
C PRO A 21 -18.72 -1.13 -13.90
N PRO A 22 -19.38 -0.85 -15.04
CA PRO A 22 -18.72 -0.56 -16.31
C PRO A 22 -17.67 0.57 -16.22
N GLU A 23 -17.93 1.57 -15.39
CA GLU A 23 -17.02 2.68 -15.11
C GLU A 23 -15.76 2.24 -14.35
N CYS A 24 -15.87 1.27 -13.44
CA CYS A 24 -14.72 0.71 -12.74
C CYS A 24 -13.92 -0.21 -13.64
N LEU A 25 -14.59 -1.03 -14.47
CA LEU A 25 -13.91 -1.84 -15.47
C LEU A 25 -13.12 -0.95 -16.43
N ARG A 26 -13.75 0.09 -16.99
CA ARG A 26 -13.09 1.05 -17.87
C ARG A 26 -11.87 1.70 -17.20
N TYR A 27 -12.01 2.16 -15.96
CA TYR A 27 -10.91 2.75 -15.19
C TYR A 27 -9.77 1.75 -14.94
N LEU A 28 -10.07 0.51 -14.58
CA LEU A 28 -9.06 -0.50 -14.27
C LEU A 28 -8.30 -1.00 -15.52
N THR A 29 -8.97 -0.97 -16.68
CA THR A 29 -8.37 -1.36 -17.97
C THR A 29 -7.68 -0.22 -18.71
N THR A 30 -7.81 1.05 -18.26
CA THR A 30 -7.08 2.14 -18.90
C THR A 30 -5.58 2.04 -18.64
N SER A 31 -4.82 2.72 -19.50
CA SER A 31 -3.37 2.79 -19.36
C SER A 31 -2.98 3.38 -18.01
N SER A 32 -1.96 2.79 -17.39
CA SER A 32 -1.35 3.35 -16.18
C SER A 32 -0.64 4.70 -16.43
N LEU A 33 -0.45 5.10 -17.69
CA LEU A 33 0.06 6.42 -18.09
C LEU A 33 -0.89 7.59 -17.70
N ASP A 34 -2.20 7.33 -17.61
CA ASP A 34 -3.20 8.35 -17.28
C ASP A 34 -3.13 8.72 -15.78
N GLY A 35 -2.17 9.59 -15.41
CA GLY A 35 -1.98 10.09 -14.04
C GLY A 35 -0.53 10.13 -13.53
N VAL A 36 0.47 9.87 -14.38
CA VAL A 36 1.91 9.80 -13.98
C VAL A 36 2.53 11.16 -13.63
N TYR A 37 1.73 12.23 -13.54
CA TYR A 37 2.27 13.57 -13.31
C TYR A 37 2.58 13.83 -11.83
N GLY A 38 3.89 14.00 -11.56
CA GLY A 38 4.49 14.88 -10.56
C GLY A 38 3.79 14.99 -9.21
N VAL A 39 3.92 13.96 -8.36
CA VAL A 39 3.63 14.10 -6.94
C VAL A 39 4.65 15.10 -6.37
N SER A 40 4.16 16.26 -5.90
CA SER A 40 5.04 17.24 -5.27
C SER A 40 5.72 16.63 -4.04
N ALA A 41 6.94 17.08 -3.69
CA ALA A 41 7.64 16.59 -2.51
C ALA A 41 6.78 16.72 -1.24
N THR A 42 6.04 17.82 -1.11
CA THR A 42 5.11 18.04 0.01
C THR A 42 3.98 17.02 0.02
N THR A 43 3.35 16.76 -1.12
CA THR A 43 2.28 15.75 -1.24
C THR A 43 2.80 14.36 -0.91
N TYR A 44 4.00 14.01 -1.38
CA TYR A 44 4.65 12.74 -1.07
C TYR A 44 4.88 12.59 0.44
N VAL A 45 5.44 13.61 1.10
CA VAL A 45 5.69 13.57 2.55
C VAL A 45 4.39 13.43 3.33
N LEU A 46 3.33 14.13 2.93
CA LEU A 46 2.01 14.02 3.57
C LEU A 46 1.44 12.61 3.43
N PHE A 47 1.48 11.99 2.24
CA PHE A 47 1.03 10.61 2.06
C PHE A 47 1.87 9.61 2.82
N PHE A 48 3.20 9.81 2.87
CA PHE A 48 4.09 8.95 3.65
C PHE A 48 3.74 9.01 5.14
N LEU A 49 3.61 10.21 5.71
CA LEU A 49 3.25 10.38 7.12
C LEU A 49 1.86 9.84 7.43
N LEU A 50 0.90 10.03 6.53
CA LEU A 50 -0.44 9.46 6.67
C LEU A 50 -0.40 7.93 6.68
N THR A 51 0.35 7.31 5.77
CA THR A 51 0.52 5.85 5.71
C THR A 51 1.13 5.33 7.01
N VAL A 52 2.25 5.92 7.46
CA VAL A 52 2.88 5.58 8.74
C VAL A 52 1.90 5.70 9.91
N ALA A 53 1.09 6.77 9.94
CA ALA A 53 0.11 6.99 11.00
C ALA A 53 -1.05 5.96 10.98
N LEU A 54 -1.50 5.55 9.79
CA LEU A 54 -2.57 4.55 9.63
C LEU A 54 -2.07 3.14 9.98
N GLU A 55 -0.83 2.80 9.64
CA GLU A 55 -0.26 1.47 9.89
C GLU A 55 0.24 1.28 11.33
N ALA A 56 0.68 2.37 11.96
CA ALA A 56 1.15 2.41 13.34
C ALA A 56 0.29 1.59 14.34
N PRO A 57 -1.04 1.76 14.44
CA PRO A 57 -1.85 0.99 15.39
C PRO A 57 -1.83 -0.52 15.12
N ILE A 58 -1.81 -0.94 13.85
CA ILE A 58 -1.75 -2.35 13.48
C ILE A 58 -0.40 -2.94 13.86
N TYR A 59 0.70 -2.27 13.48
CA TYR A 59 2.03 -2.70 13.87
C TYR A 59 2.25 -2.68 15.38
N TRP A 60 1.70 -1.70 16.11
CA TRP A 60 1.71 -1.69 17.57
C TRP A 60 1.03 -2.94 18.14
N TYR A 61 -0.17 -3.25 17.68
CA TYR A 61 -0.91 -4.42 18.15
C TYR A 61 -0.12 -5.72 17.99
N PHE A 62 0.53 -5.92 16.84
CA PHE A 62 1.30 -7.14 16.57
C PHE A 62 2.71 -7.15 17.18
N LEU A 63 3.36 -5.99 17.36
CA LEU A 63 4.80 -5.92 17.61
C LEU A 63 5.21 -5.22 18.92
N ARG A 64 4.27 -4.64 19.69
CA ARG A 64 4.56 -3.88 20.92
C ARG A 64 5.46 -4.61 21.93
N ASP A 65 5.33 -5.93 22.03
CA ASP A 65 6.09 -6.75 22.99
C ASP A 65 7.44 -7.22 22.44
N ARG A 66 7.74 -6.91 21.17
CA ARG A 66 8.95 -7.37 20.46
C ARG A 66 9.93 -6.26 20.13
N ILE A 67 9.46 -5.02 20.01
CA ILE A 67 10.28 -3.88 19.63
C ILE A 67 10.32 -2.87 20.77
N THR A 68 11.38 -2.94 21.57
CA THR A 68 11.68 -2.00 22.65
C THR A 68 13.10 -1.47 22.50
N PRO A 69 13.39 -0.22 22.94
CA PRO A 69 12.46 0.79 23.49
C PRO A 69 11.64 1.52 22.41
N ALA A 70 10.76 2.45 22.81
CA ALA A 70 9.86 3.19 21.91
C ALA A 70 10.56 3.89 20.73
N SER A 71 11.81 4.34 20.91
CA SER A 71 12.61 4.94 19.82
C SER A 71 12.90 3.94 18.69
N ARG A 72 13.15 2.67 19.02
CA ARG A 72 13.28 1.59 18.02
C ARG A 72 11.98 1.33 17.29
N TRP A 73 10.84 1.50 17.96
CA TRP A 73 9.53 1.31 17.35
C TRP A 73 9.24 2.37 16.29
N VAL A 74 9.50 3.64 16.60
CA VAL A 74 9.37 4.74 15.61
C VAL A 74 10.33 4.50 14.45
N ALA A 75 11.60 4.17 14.72
CA ALA A 75 12.56 3.88 13.66
C ALA A 75 12.14 2.68 12.79
N ALA A 76 11.59 1.64 13.40
CA ALA A 76 11.06 0.48 12.68
C ALA A 76 9.93 0.86 11.74
N LEU A 77 8.93 1.61 12.20
CA LEU A 77 7.82 2.06 11.34
C LEU A 77 8.31 2.84 10.13
N PHE A 78 9.19 3.82 10.35
CA PHE A 78 9.76 4.62 9.28
C PHE A 78 10.59 3.74 8.33
N CYS A 79 11.41 2.82 8.85
CA CYS A 79 12.24 1.95 8.03
C CYS A 79 11.41 1.05 7.13
N ILE A 80 10.37 0.41 7.68
CA ILE A 80 9.46 -0.49 6.96
C ILE A 80 8.79 0.27 5.81
N ASN A 81 8.18 1.42 6.10
CA ASN A 81 7.49 2.24 5.10
C ASN A 81 8.47 2.87 4.09
N LEU A 82 9.68 3.26 4.50
CA LEU A 82 10.66 3.88 3.59
C LEU A 82 11.21 2.87 2.56
N CYS A 83 11.21 1.58 2.88
CA CYS A 83 11.62 0.54 1.93
C CYS A 83 10.60 0.31 0.80
N THR A 84 9.33 0.66 1.01
CA THR A 84 8.24 0.36 0.07
C THR A 84 7.65 1.60 -0.59
N HIS A 85 7.39 2.64 0.20
CA HIS A 85 6.65 3.83 -0.24
C HIS A 85 7.30 4.62 -1.39
N PRO A 86 8.64 4.84 -1.44
CA PRO A 86 9.25 5.49 -2.59
C PRO A 86 9.02 4.73 -3.90
N LEU A 87 9.13 3.40 -3.85
CA LEU A 87 8.90 2.55 -5.02
C LEU A 87 7.41 2.50 -5.36
N ALA A 88 6.52 2.34 -4.39
CA ALA A 88 5.07 2.29 -4.61
C ALA A 88 4.51 3.59 -5.22
N ILE A 89 5.01 4.76 -4.78
CA ILE A 89 4.47 6.06 -5.22
C ILE A 89 5.22 6.65 -6.42
N LEU A 90 6.54 6.47 -6.51
CA LEU A 90 7.36 7.11 -7.54
C LEU A 90 7.87 6.12 -8.58
N GLY A 91 8.28 4.93 -8.17
CA GLY A 91 8.90 3.94 -9.07
C GLY A 91 7.89 3.16 -9.91
N PHE A 92 6.97 2.45 -9.25
CA PHE A 92 6.02 1.53 -9.87
C PHE A 92 5.08 2.21 -10.86
N PRO A 93 4.45 3.36 -10.55
CA PRO A 93 3.60 4.04 -11.52
C PRO A 93 4.34 4.35 -12.81
N GLN A 94 5.59 4.83 -12.74
CA GLN A 94 6.42 5.12 -13.91
C GLN A 94 6.83 3.84 -14.65
N PHE A 95 7.26 2.81 -13.93
CA PHE A 95 7.67 1.54 -14.52
C PHE A 95 6.52 0.86 -15.28
N PHE A 96 5.35 0.72 -14.65
CA PHE A 96 4.19 0.08 -15.27
C PHE A 96 3.63 0.89 -16.43
N ALA A 97 3.68 2.22 -16.33
CA ALA A 97 3.28 3.13 -17.40
C ALA A 97 4.17 2.98 -18.64
N LEU A 98 5.50 2.96 -18.47
CA LEU A 98 6.45 2.79 -19.58
C LEU A 98 6.36 1.39 -20.22
N ALA A 99 6.05 0.37 -19.41
CA ALA A 99 5.87 -1.00 -19.90
C ALA A 99 4.47 -1.26 -20.51
N GLY A 100 3.58 -0.26 -20.53
CA GLY A 100 2.26 -0.37 -21.16
C GLY A 100 1.25 -1.24 -20.39
N TYR A 101 1.44 -1.42 -19.09
CA TYR A 101 0.52 -2.20 -18.27
C TYR A 101 -0.74 -1.41 -17.86
N THR A 102 -1.81 -2.14 -17.57
CA THR A 102 -3.08 -1.57 -17.10
C THR A 102 -2.97 -1.07 -15.65
N LYS A 103 -3.89 -0.18 -15.25
CA LYS A 103 -4.01 0.28 -13.85
C LYS A 103 -4.24 -0.88 -12.88
N LEU A 104 -5.03 -1.88 -13.27
CA LEU A 104 -5.25 -3.07 -12.45
C LEU A 104 -3.94 -3.81 -12.16
N THR A 105 -3.13 -4.05 -13.19
CA THR A 105 -1.84 -4.74 -13.03
C THR A 105 -0.90 -3.95 -12.13
N ALA A 106 -0.82 -2.63 -12.34
CA ALA A 106 0.01 -1.75 -11.53
C ALA A 106 -0.43 -1.75 -10.04
N LEU A 107 -1.74 -1.65 -9.79
CA LEU A 107 -2.31 -1.69 -8.44
C LEU A 107 -2.01 -3.04 -7.77
N VAL A 108 -2.39 -4.16 -8.37
CA VAL A 108 -2.17 -5.49 -7.79
C VAL A 108 -0.69 -5.75 -7.52
N ALA A 109 0.20 -5.36 -8.42
CA ALA A 109 1.64 -5.54 -8.22
C ALA A 109 2.17 -4.68 -7.06
N THR A 110 1.73 -3.43 -6.93
CA THR A 110 2.10 -2.55 -5.82
C THR A 110 1.65 -3.11 -4.48
N GLU A 111 0.42 -3.64 -4.44
CA GLU A 111 -0.24 -4.14 -3.24
C GLU A 111 0.26 -5.52 -2.80
N VAL A 112 0.84 -6.31 -3.70
CA VAL A 112 1.57 -7.53 -3.34
C VAL A 112 2.99 -7.19 -2.90
N PHE A 113 3.63 -6.23 -3.56
CA PHE A 113 5.01 -5.84 -3.29
C PHE A 113 5.19 -5.30 -1.87
N ALA A 114 4.36 -4.34 -1.46
CA ALA A 114 4.53 -3.66 -0.19
C ALA A 114 4.52 -4.64 1.02
N PRO A 115 3.49 -5.49 1.20
CA PRO A 115 3.46 -6.40 2.34
C PRO A 115 4.52 -7.49 2.30
N VAL A 116 5.00 -7.87 1.11
CA VAL A 116 6.10 -8.83 0.97
C VAL A 116 7.42 -8.21 1.44
N VAL A 117 7.75 -7.00 0.95
CA VAL A 117 9.00 -6.33 1.31
C VAL A 117 9.01 -5.94 2.79
N GLU A 118 7.90 -5.39 3.30
CA GLU A 118 7.78 -5.04 4.70
C GLU A 118 7.83 -6.26 5.62
N GLY A 119 7.17 -7.36 5.25
CA GLY A 119 7.31 -8.65 5.93
C GLY A 119 8.75 -9.17 5.95
N LEU A 120 9.50 -9.00 4.85
CA LEU A 120 10.92 -9.34 4.79
C LEU A 120 11.78 -8.43 5.68
N VAL A 121 11.51 -7.12 5.72
CA VAL A 121 12.20 -6.19 6.63
C VAL A 121 11.94 -6.58 8.08
N LEU A 122 10.69 -6.81 8.45
CA LEU A 122 10.31 -7.27 9.79
C LEU A 122 11.01 -8.59 10.15
N TRP A 123 11.01 -9.55 9.24
CA TRP A 123 11.59 -10.87 9.49
C TRP A 123 13.12 -10.83 9.56
N LYS A 124 13.77 -10.27 8.55
CA LYS A 124 15.23 -10.37 8.38
C LYS A 124 15.98 -9.28 9.11
N LEU A 125 15.46 -8.06 9.15
CA LEU A 125 16.14 -6.92 9.78
C LEU A 125 15.76 -6.79 11.25
N LEU A 126 14.49 -7.01 11.60
CA LEU A 126 13.98 -6.83 12.96
C LEU A 126 13.77 -8.15 13.72
N ASN A 127 14.16 -9.30 13.15
CA ASN A 127 14.08 -10.62 13.76
C ASN A 127 12.67 -11.01 14.26
N ILE A 128 11.63 -10.50 13.61
CA ILE A 128 10.24 -10.86 13.93
C ILE A 128 9.95 -12.25 13.33
N PRO A 129 9.25 -13.15 14.05
CA PRO A 129 8.87 -14.44 13.50
C PRO A 129 8.11 -14.27 12.18
N PRO A 130 8.41 -15.05 11.13
CA PRO A 130 7.94 -14.79 9.77
C PRO A 130 6.41 -14.73 9.69
N ARG A 131 5.71 -15.65 10.36
CA ARG A 131 4.24 -15.64 10.41
C ARG A 131 3.68 -14.31 10.94
N VAL A 132 4.27 -13.76 11.99
CA VAL A 132 3.81 -12.49 12.56
C VAL A 132 4.19 -11.34 11.65
N ALA A 133 5.41 -11.34 11.11
CA ALA A 133 5.89 -10.31 10.19
C ALA A 133 4.96 -10.11 8.98
N PHE A 134 4.64 -11.20 8.27
CA PHE A 134 3.78 -11.13 7.08
C PHE A 134 2.32 -10.85 7.43
N VAL A 135 1.77 -11.43 8.51
CA VAL A 135 0.38 -11.14 8.92
C VAL A 135 0.23 -9.67 9.34
N ALA A 136 1.16 -9.14 10.13
CA ALA A 136 1.14 -7.75 10.55
C ALA A 136 1.24 -6.81 9.34
N SER A 137 2.13 -7.12 8.40
CA SER A 137 2.33 -6.29 7.22
C SER A 137 1.15 -6.32 6.24
N VAL A 138 0.58 -7.50 5.97
CA VAL A 138 -0.66 -7.61 5.17
C VAL A 138 -1.81 -6.86 5.83
N ALA A 139 -1.99 -7.01 7.15
CA ALA A 139 -3.04 -6.31 7.87
C ALA A 139 -2.84 -4.79 7.85
N ALA A 140 -1.60 -4.31 8.01
CA ALA A 140 -1.27 -2.89 7.99
C ALA A 140 -1.54 -2.28 6.61
N ASN A 141 -1.07 -2.92 5.53
CA ASN A 141 -1.25 -2.44 4.16
C ASN A 141 -2.73 -2.44 3.73
N LEU A 142 -3.47 -3.52 4.02
CA LEU A 142 -4.91 -3.56 3.70
C LEU A 142 -5.67 -2.46 4.44
N PHE A 143 -5.33 -2.20 5.69
CA PHE A 143 -5.96 -1.16 6.48
C PHE A 143 -5.60 0.25 5.99
N SER A 144 -4.31 0.52 5.75
CA SER A 144 -3.83 1.83 5.29
C SER A 144 -4.33 2.16 3.89
N TRP A 145 -4.44 1.16 3.01
CA TRP A 145 -5.02 1.32 1.67
C TRP A 145 -6.52 1.63 1.72
N GLU A 146 -7.29 0.86 2.48
CA GLU A 146 -8.73 1.09 2.65
C GLU A 146 -9.00 2.49 3.24
N MET A 147 -8.37 2.80 4.37
CA MET A 147 -8.58 4.07 5.05
C MET A 147 -8.02 5.25 4.26
N GLY A 148 -6.87 5.09 3.60
CA GLY A 148 -6.27 6.12 2.75
C GLY A 148 -7.18 6.47 1.56
N GLY A 149 -7.76 5.47 0.92
CA GLY A 149 -8.73 5.68 -0.16
C GLY A 149 -10.02 6.36 0.31
N LEU A 150 -10.53 6.00 1.49
CA LEU A 150 -11.69 6.68 2.10
C LEU A 150 -11.39 8.15 2.42
N ILE A 151 -10.23 8.45 3.03
CA ILE A 151 -9.82 9.81 3.36
C ILE A 151 -9.65 10.65 2.09
N ALA A 152 -8.96 10.12 1.09
CA ALA A 152 -8.81 10.80 -0.20
C ALA A 152 -10.16 11.02 -0.90
N GLY A 153 -11.13 10.12 -0.69
CA GLY A 153 -12.49 10.25 -1.21
C GLY A 153 -13.36 11.27 -0.49
N LEU A 154 -12.97 11.77 0.69
CA LEU A 154 -13.65 12.85 1.42
C LEU A 154 -13.11 14.24 1.09
N LEU A 155 -11.90 14.29 0.53
CA LEU A 155 -11.27 15.51 0.01
C LEU A 155 -11.70 15.79 -1.46
#